data_AF-A0A7C9HPI5-F1
#
_entry.id   AF-A0A7C9HPI5-F1
#
_cell.length_a   1.000
_cell.length_b   1.000
_cell.length_c   1.000
_cell.angle_alpha   90.00
_cell.angle_beta   90.00
_cell.angle_gamma   90.00
#
_symmetry.space_group_name_H-M   'P 1'
#
loop_
_entity.id
_entity.type
_entity.pdbx_description
1 polymer ?
#
loop_
_entity_poly.entity_id
_entity_poly.type
_entity_poly.pdbx_seq_one_letter_code
_entity_poly.pdbx_strand_id
1 'polypeptide(L)'
;MSSRNHGFTLIELLVAVALALIVLFAASNLLISSSSSATNLQARNDMAQEGQIALNYIAANVREAAYVYPNGTTLNLGGGDTTRRPGGGSWVVGNTNAPILAFIKAPKDVPPSDPCVHPVTGALDNEDACYKFVAYYPVLRSYWVNHISAESQNYPGADPANGDRWLLVEYRRNILANTLPTMANLGILNVASGSGKILLDYVQPAVPNLQPLFTVQADSPQTPGNVRVTMNFSMNRLASGKEVTIPARPSPDPATWTQTLSAAPRNIGTLAP
;
A
#
# COMPACT_ATOMS: atom_id res chain seq x y z
N MET A 1 -65.34 43.29 30.17
CA MET A 1 -64.14 42.43 30.05
C MET A 1 -63.08 43.24 29.30
N SER A 2 -62.17 43.91 30.02
CA SER A 2 -61.12 44.73 29.40
C SER A 2 -59.89 43.86 29.20
N SER A 3 -59.59 43.53 27.94
CA SER A 3 -58.33 42.86 27.58
C SER A 3 -57.20 43.88 27.69
N ARG A 4 -56.32 43.70 28.67
CA ARG A 4 -55.04 44.41 28.73
C ARG A 4 -54.18 43.93 27.55
N ASN A 5 -54.18 44.67 26.45
CA ASN A 5 -53.20 44.46 25.39
C ASN A 5 -51.84 44.96 25.90
N HIS A 6 -50.98 44.04 26.31
CA HIS A 6 -49.57 44.33 26.62
C HIS A 6 -48.82 44.41 25.28
N GLY A 7 -48.53 45.64 24.84
CA GLY A 7 -47.69 45.87 23.67
C GLY A 7 -46.26 45.45 23.95
N PHE A 8 -45.68 44.65 23.05
CA PHE A 8 -44.28 44.27 23.10
C PHE A 8 -43.39 45.51 23.15
N THR A 9 -42.45 45.54 24.09
CA THR A 9 -41.48 46.63 24.13
C THR A 9 -40.38 46.40 23.08
N LEU A 10 -39.82 47.48 22.54
CA LEU A 10 -38.71 47.40 21.58
C LEU A 10 -37.49 46.65 22.18
N ILE A 11 -37.32 46.75 23.50
CA ILE A 11 -36.29 46.05 24.26
C ILE A 11 -36.53 44.53 24.26
N GLU A 12 -37.76 44.06 24.50
CA GLU A 12 -38.08 42.62 24.44
C GLU A 12 -37.84 42.03 23.06
N LEU A 13 -38.18 42.75 21.99
CA LEU A 13 -37.88 42.31 20.62
C LEU A 13 -36.37 42.18 20.40
N LEU A 14 -35.59 43.17 20.85
CA LEU A 14 -34.14 43.19 20.69
C LEU A 14 -33.46 42.05 21.47
N VAL A 15 -33.93 41.78 22.69
CA VAL A 15 -33.45 40.64 23.50
C VAL A 15 -33.80 39.31 22.83
N ALA A 16 -35.02 39.16 22.31
CA ALA A 16 -35.44 37.94 21.62
C ALA A 16 -34.59 37.65 20.36
N VAL A 17 -34.32 38.67 19.54
CA VAL A 17 -33.45 38.54 18.36
C VAL A 17 -32.01 38.21 18.77
N ALA A 18 -31.48 38.86 19.80
CA ALA A 18 -30.14 38.57 20.31
C ALA A 18 -30.01 37.11 20.77
N LEU A 19 -31.00 36.60 21.51
CA LEU A 19 -31.03 35.20 21.94
C LEU A 19 -31.16 34.23 20.75
N ALA A 20 -32.01 34.55 19.78
CA ALA A 20 -32.15 33.73 18.56
C ALA A 20 -30.84 33.63 17.78
N LEU A 21 -30.09 34.73 17.65
CA LEU A 21 -28.79 34.75 16.99
C LEU A 21 -27.74 33.92 17.75
N ILE A 22 -27.73 33.97 19.09
CA ILE A 22 -26.83 33.15 19.91
C ILE A 22 -27.13 31.66 19.72
N VAL A 23 -28.40 31.27 19.74
CA VAL A 23 -28.82 29.88 19.52
C VAL A 23 -28.47 29.43 18.11
N LEU A 24 -28.72 30.25 17.09
CA LEU A 24 -28.38 29.94 15.70
C LEU A 24 -26.86 29.80 15.51
N PHE A 25 -26.07 30.65 16.15
CA PHE A 25 -24.62 30.54 16.13
C PHE A 25 -24.13 29.24 16.77
N ALA A 26 -24.65 28.87 17.95
CA ALA A 26 -24.31 27.61 18.61
C ALA A 26 -24.70 26.39 17.76
N ALA A 27 -25.91 26.39 17.19
CA ALA A 27 -26.39 25.32 16.30
C ALA A 27 -25.53 25.20 15.03
N SER A 28 -25.13 26.32 14.45
CA SER A 28 -24.25 26.34 13.26
C SER A 28 -22.88 25.74 13.57
N ASN A 29 -22.28 26.08 14.71
CA ASN A 29 -21.00 25.49 15.14
C ASN A 29 -21.12 23.98 15.39
N LEU A 30 -22.20 23.54 16.02
CA LEU A 30 -22.46 22.10 16.24
C LEU A 30 -22.58 21.35 14.90
N LEU A 31 -23.29 21.92 13.93
CA LEU A 31 -23.47 21.32 12.61
C LEU A 31 -22.15 21.23 11.85
N ILE A 32 -21.33 22.29 11.87
CA ILE A 32 -19.99 22.29 11.24
C ILE A 32 -19.09 21.24 11.90
N SER A 33 -19.08 21.17 13.23
CA SER A 33 -18.30 20.20 13.99
C SER A 33 -18.71 18.76 13.70
N SER A 34 -20.02 18.51 13.65
CA SER A 34 -20.60 17.19 13.35
C SER A 34 -20.27 16.75 11.92
N SER A 35 -20.41 17.67 10.96
CA SER A 35 -20.06 17.43 9.56
C SER A 35 -18.57 17.11 9.38
N SER A 36 -17.68 17.92 9.97
CA SER A 36 -16.24 17.66 9.93
C SER A 36 -15.86 16.32 10.56
N SER A 37 -16.51 15.95 11.66
CA SER A 37 -16.30 14.67 12.34
C SER A 37 -16.75 13.50 11.47
N ALA A 38 -17.93 13.61 10.84
CA ALA A 38 -18.44 12.59 9.92
C ALA A 38 -17.52 12.38 8.71
N THR A 39 -17.05 13.46 8.07
CA THR A 39 -16.09 13.37 6.96
C THR A 39 -14.77 12.73 7.40
N ASN A 40 -14.26 13.05 8.59
CA ASN A 40 -13.03 12.45 9.11
C ASN A 40 -13.19 10.94 9.40
N LEU A 41 -14.32 10.55 9.99
CA LEU A 41 -14.63 9.15 10.26
C LEU A 41 -14.78 8.35 8.96
N GLN A 42 -15.47 8.91 7.96
CA GLN A 42 -15.56 8.29 6.65
C GLN A 42 -14.17 8.09 6.03
N ALA A 43 -13.34 9.14 6.04
CA ALA A 43 -11.98 9.09 5.52
C ALA A 43 -11.11 8.01 6.21
N ARG A 44 -11.26 7.84 7.54
CA ARG A 44 -10.58 6.79 8.30
C ARG A 44 -11.05 5.40 7.90
N ASN A 45 -12.36 5.22 7.78
CA ASN A 45 -12.96 3.94 7.42
C ASN A 45 -12.55 3.51 6.01
N ASP A 46 -12.56 4.42 5.04
CA ASP A 46 -12.13 4.15 3.66
C ASP A 46 -10.66 3.70 3.64
N MET A 47 -9.77 4.45 4.30
CA MET A 47 -8.34 4.09 4.37
C MET A 47 -8.09 2.75 5.07
N ALA A 48 -8.81 2.48 6.17
CA ALA A 48 -8.69 1.21 6.88
C ALA A 48 -9.16 0.04 6.01
N GLN A 49 -10.26 0.22 5.28
CA GLN A 49 -10.78 -0.78 4.34
C GLN A 49 -9.80 -1.02 3.19
N GLU A 50 -9.32 0.02 2.52
CA GLU A 50 -8.34 -0.07 1.43
C GLU A 50 -7.03 -0.72 1.90
N GLY A 51 -6.51 -0.31 3.06
CA GLY A 51 -5.31 -0.89 3.67
C GLY A 51 -5.47 -2.37 3.97
N GLN A 52 -6.62 -2.78 4.53
CA GLN A 52 -6.91 -4.19 4.82
C GLN A 52 -7.04 -5.03 3.54
N ILE A 53 -7.66 -4.49 2.49
CA ILE A 53 -7.76 -5.14 1.18
C ILE A 53 -6.36 -5.35 0.59
N ALA A 54 -5.52 -4.31 0.59
CA ALA A 54 -4.15 -4.39 0.09
C ALA A 54 -3.29 -5.39 0.88
N LEU A 55 -3.37 -5.38 2.21
CA LEU A 55 -2.69 -6.35 3.07
C LEU A 55 -3.12 -7.79 2.76
N ASN A 56 -4.42 -8.04 2.64
CA ASN A 56 -4.95 -9.37 2.32
C ASN A 56 -4.51 -9.82 0.92
N TYR A 57 -4.46 -8.91 -0.04
CA TYR A 57 -4.00 -9.16 -1.39
C TYR A 57 -2.51 -9.53 -1.44
N ILE A 58 -1.64 -8.77 -0.75
CA ILE A 58 -0.21 -9.11 -0.66
C ILE A 58 -0.04 -10.46 0.06
N ALA A 59 -0.76 -10.68 1.16
CA ALA A 59 -0.72 -11.95 1.89
C ALA A 59 -1.15 -13.14 1.02
N ALA A 60 -2.15 -12.97 0.14
CA ALA A 60 -2.54 -14.00 -0.82
C ALA A 60 -1.41 -14.29 -1.81
N ASN A 61 -0.78 -13.26 -2.38
CA ASN A 61 0.35 -13.47 -3.29
C ASN A 61 1.57 -14.09 -2.60
N VAL A 62 1.86 -13.74 -1.34
CA VAL A 62 2.90 -14.39 -0.54
C VAL A 62 2.57 -15.86 -0.29
N ARG A 63 1.31 -16.21 -0.02
CA ARG A 63 0.90 -17.62 0.15
C ARG A 63 1.15 -18.46 -1.10
N GLU A 64 1.09 -17.84 -2.28
CA GLU A 64 1.36 -18.49 -3.57
C GLU A 64 2.85 -18.48 -3.96
N ALA A 65 3.72 -17.90 -3.14
CA ALA A 65 5.15 -17.85 -3.42
C ALA A 65 5.80 -19.24 -3.32
N ALA A 66 6.63 -19.55 -4.33
CA ALA A 66 7.50 -20.70 -4.39
C ALA A 66 8.89 -20.43 -3.80
N TYR A 67 9.28 -19.15 -3.73
CA TYR A 67 10.53 -18.70 -3.13
C TYR A 67 10.41 -17.25 -2.67
N VAL A 68 10.88 -16.92 -1.46
CA VAL A 68 10.90 -15.53 -0.95
C VAL A 68 12.34 -15.04 -0.87
N TYR A 69 12.68 -13.89 -1.43
CA TYR A 69 14.07 -13.44 -1.38
C TYR A 69 14.50 -13.12 0.06
N PRO A 70 15.62 -13.68 0.57
CA PRO A 70 16.07 -13.42 1.93
C PRO A 70 16.74 -12.04 2.06
N ASN A 71 16.85 -11.56 3.30
CA ASN A 71 17.52 -10.29 3.62
C ASN A 71 18.96 -10.27 3.08
N GLY A 72 19.39 -9.10 2.60
CA GLY A 72 20.69 -8.91 1.97
C GLY A 72 20.73 -9.21 0.47
N THR A 73 19.65 -9.77 -0.10
CA THR A 73 19.61 -10.05 -1.55
C THR A 73 19.47 -8.75 -2.35
N THR A 74 20.39 -8.53 -3.29
CA THR A 74 20.35 -7.39 -4.21
C THR A 74 19.49 -7.73 -5.44
N LEU A 75 18.54 -6.86 -5.77
CA LEU A 75 17.59 -7.02 -6.87
C LEU A 75 17.79 -5.93 -7.92
N ASN A 76 17.74 -6.33 -9.19
CA ASN A 76 17.76 -5.40 -10.33
C ASN A 76 16.39 -5.35 -11.01
N LEU A 77 15.57 -4.36 -10.66
CA LEU A 77 14.26 -4.12 -11.29
C LEU A 77 14.36 -3.28 -12.59
N GLY A 78 15.57 -2.92 -13.02
CA GLY A 78 15.81 -1.96 -14.09
C GLY A 78 15.76 -0.49 -13.63
N GLY A 79 15.78 0.43 -14.60
CA GLY A 79 15.88 1.88 -14.35
C GLY A 79 14.70 2.72 -14.87
N GLY A 80 13.54 2.11 -15.13
CA GLY A 80 12.35 2.82 -15.62
C GLY A 80 11.63 3.60 -14.52
N ASP A 81 10.71 4.49 -14.91
CA ASP A 81 9.98 5.37 -13.97
C ASP A 81 9.20 4.59 -12.91
N THR A 82 8.69 3.41 -13.28
CA THR A 82 7.94 2.52 -12.38
C THR A 82 8.81 1.49 -11.67
N THR A 83 10.14 1.52 -11.80
CA THR A 83 11.04 0.47 -11.23
C THR A 83 12.26 1.01 -10.50
N ARG A 84 12.59 2.29 -10.73
CA ARG A 84 13.73 2.96 -10.12
C ARG A 84 13.57 3.10 -8.61
N ARG A 85 14.63 2.80 -7.87
CA ARG A 85 14.71 3.04 -6.42
C ARG A 85 14.68 4.56 -6.13
N PRO A 86 13.76 5.04 -5.29
CA PRO A 86 13.80 6.41 -4.79
C PRO A 86 15.14 6.70 -4.10
N GLY A 87 15.83 7.76 -4.50
CA GLY A 87 17.19 8.08 -4.01
C GLY A 87 18.33 7.34 -4.72
N GLY A 88 18.06 6.52 -5.75
CA GLY A 88 19.06 5.83 -6.56
C GLY A 88 19.62 4.54 -5.91
N GLY A 89 20.59 3.89 -6.55
CA GLY A 89 21.20 2.64 -6.06
C GLY A 89 20.37 1.38 -6.27
N SER A 90 20.81 0.26 -5.67
CA SER A 90 20.17 -1.05 -5.83
C SER A 90 19.07 -1.31 -4.81
N TRP A 91 18.07 -2.08 -5.22
CA TRP A 91 17.09 -2.64 -4.30
C TRP A 91 17.74 -3.76 -3.48
N VAL A 92 17.63 -3.71 -2.16
CA VAL A 92 18.19 -4.73 -1.26
C VAL A 92 17.13 -5.16 -0.26
N VAL A 93 16.81 -6.45 -0.22
CA VAL A 93 15.82 -6.99 0.72
C VAL A 93 16.30 -6.78 2.16
N GLY A 94 15.41 -6.33 3.04
CA GLY A 94 15.73 -6.01 4.43
C GLY A 94 16.34 -4.61 4.64
N ASN A 95 16.51 -3.79 3.60
CA ASN A 95 16.93 -2.40 3.75
C ASN A 95 15.79 -1.55 4.33
N THR A 96 15.98 -0.98 5.51
CA THR A 96 14.97 -0.18 6.22
C THR A 96 14.69 1.18 5.56
N ASN A 97 15.67 1.75 4.84
CA ASN A 97 15.52 3.05 4.17
C ASN A 97 14.85 2.93 2.79
N ALA A 98 14.80 1.73 2.23
CA ALA A 98 14.11 1.43 0.98
C ALA A 98 13.55 0.00 1.05
N PRO A 99 12.49 -0.21 1.84
CA PRO A 99 11.97 -1.54 2.10
C PRO A 99 11.40 -2.14 0.82
N ILE A 100 11.78 -3.38 0.56
CA ILE A 100 11.28 -4.16 -0.57
C ILE A 100 10.98 -5.58 -0.10
N LEU A 101 9.80 -6.07 -0.44
CA LEU A 101 9.44 -7.48 -0.39
C LEU A 101 9.55 -8.02 -1.81
N ALA A 102 10.20 -9.16 -2.01
CA ALA A 102 10.26 -9.81 -3.31
C ALA A 102 10.14 -11.32 -3.17
N PHE A 103 9.48 -11.95 -4.14
CA PHE A 103 9.31 -13.39 -4.20
C PHE A 103 9.03 -13.87 -5.62
N ILE A 104 9.22 -15.17 -5.83
CA ILE A 104 8.78 -15.88 -7.03
C ILE A 104 7.45 -16.54 -6.72
N LYS A 105 6.44 -16.24 -7.52
CA LYS A 105 5.11 -16.87 -7.49
C LYS A 105 5.08 -18.05 -8.45
N ALA A 106 4.52 -19.16 -7.98
CA ALA A 106 4.32 -20.36 -8.80
C ALA A 106 3.33 -20.08 -9.95
N PRO A 107 3.44 -20.77 -11.09
CA PRO A 107 2.42 -20.75 -12.13
C PRO A 107 1.11 -21.35 -11.61
N LYS A 108 0.02 -21.09 -12.32
CA LYS A 108 -1.23 -21.81 -12.11
C LYS A 108 -1.09 -23.25 -12.64
N ASP A 109 -1.90 -24.14 -12.10
CA ASP A 109 -2.05 -25.48 -12.67
C ASP A 109 -2.77 -25.37 -14.01
N VAL A 110 -2.03 -25.54 -15.09
CA VAL A 110 -2.50 -25.45 -16.48
C VAL A 110 -2.08 -26.71 -17.24
N PRO A 111 -2.82 -27.11 -18.28
CA PRO A 111 -2.46 -28.28 -19.07
C PRO A 111 -1.02 -28.17 -19.63
N PRO A 112 -0.25 -29.28 -19.69
CA PRO A 112 1.10 -29.27 -20.25
C PRO A 112 1.19 -28.83 -21.72
N SER A 113 0.07 -28.82 -22.44
CA SER A 113 -0.03 -28.30 -23.80
C SER A 113 0.09 -26.78 -23.91
N ASP A 114 0.00 -26.07 -22.78
CA ASP A 114 -0.09 -24.61 -22.73
C ASP A 114 1.15 -24.03 -22.02
N PRO A 115 2.33 -24.04 -22.66
CA PRO A 115 3.58 -23.64 -22.02
C PRO A 115 3.65 -22.13 -21.74
N CYS A 116 4.54 -21.74 -20.83
CA CYS A 116 4.82 -20.32 -20.56
C CYS A 116 5.31 -19.60 -21.82
N VAL A 117 6.25 -20.21 -22.54
CA VAL A 117 6.75 -19.68 -23.81
C VAL A 117 6.58 -20.67 -24.94
N HIS A 118 6.25 -20.14 -26.12
CA HIS A 118 6.08 -20.93 -27.32
C HIS A 118 7.41 -21.64 -27.68
N PRO A 119 7.41 -22.98 -27.90
CA PRO A 119 8.63 -23.78 -27.94
C PRO A 119 9.58 -23.44 -29.10
N VAL A 120 9.07 -22.79 -30.16
CA VAL A 120 9.87 -22.43 -31.35
C VAL A 120 10.32 -20.97 -31.33
N THR A 121 9.49 -20.05 -30.83
CA THR A 121 9.74 -18.60 -30.94
C THR A 121 10.27 -18.00 -29.64
N GLY A 122 10.11 -18.69 -28.52
CA GLY A 122 10.46 -18.18 -27.19
C GLY A 122 9.57 -17.00 -26.74
N ALA A 123 8.52 -16.66 -27.49
CA ALA A 123 7.56 -15.63 -27.13
C ALA A 123 6.66 -16.12 -26.01
N LEU A 124 6.16 -15.19 -25.18
CA LEU A 124 5.13 -15.47 -24.18
C LEU A 124 3.90 -16.06 -24.86
N ASP A 125 3.46 -17.23 -24.41
CA ASP A 125 2.31 -17.95 -24.98
C ASP A 125 1.17 -18.00 -23.95
N ASN A 126 1.44 -18.57 -22.76
CA ASN A 126 0.52 -18.57 -21.65
C ASN A 126 1.15 -17.97 -20.37
N GLU A 127 0.75 -16.75 -20.01
CA GLU A 127 1.21 -16.11 -18.79
C GLU A 127 0.83 -16.87 -17.49
N ASP A 128 -0.28 -17.60 -17.48
CA ASP A 128 -0.69 -18.38 -16.32
C ASP A 128 0.21 -19.60 -16.08
N ALA A 129 0.89 -20.07 -17.13
CA ALA A 129 1.90 -21.13 -17.06
C ALA A 129 3.29 -20.63 -16.61
N CYS A 130 3.47 -19.31 -16.46
CA CYS A 130 4.76 -18.72 -16.13
C CYS A 130 4.97 -18.55 -14.62
N TYR A 131 6.18 -18.81 -14.16
CA TYR A 131 6.65 -18.25 -12.90
C TYR A 131 6.67 -16.72 -12.99
N LYS A 132 6.31 -16.04 -11.90
CA LYS A 132 6.28 -14.58 -11.87
C LYS A 132 7.16 -14.06 -10.75
N PHE A 133 8.09 -13.17 -11.08
CA PHE A 133 8.72 -12.34 -10.07
C PHE A 133 7.74 -11.24 -9.67
N VAL A 134 7.51 -11.13 -8.36
CA VAL A 134 6.67 -10.10 -7.76
C VAL A 134 7.49 -9.38 -6.70
N ALA A 135 7.40 -8.05 -6.69
CA ALA A 135 7.95 -7.24 -5.61
C ALA A 135 7.00 -6.13 -5.17
N TYR A 136 7.08 -5.76 -3.89
CA TYR A 136 6.37 -4.63 -3.30
C TYR A 136 7.36 -3.68 -2.68
N TYR A 137 7.26 -2.39 -3.02
CA TYR A 137 8.11 -1.35 -2.45
C TYR A 137 7.40 -0.01 -2.44
N PRO A 138 7.74 0.88 -1.50
CA PRO A 138 7.14 2.19 -1.44
C PRO A 138 7.89 3.20 -2.30
N VAL A 139 7.16 4.17 -2.85
CA VAL A 139 7.70 5.31 -3.62
C VAL A 139 7.03 6.60 -3.16
N LEU A 140 7.78 7.70 -3.09
CA LEU A 140 7.21 9.00 -2.73
C LEU A 140 6.18 9.44 -3.80
N ARG A 141 5.01 9.87 -3.37
CA ARG A 141 3.90 10.22 -4.27
C ARG A 141 4.26 11.34 -5.24
N SER A 142 4.90 12.40 -4.76
CA SER A 142 5.39 13.50 -5.60
C SER A 142 6.40 13.04 -6.66
N TYR A 143 7.31 12.12 -6.30
CA TYR A 143 8.23 11.54 -7.26
C TYR A 143 7.47 10.79 -8.36
N TRP A 144 6.52 9.92 -7.98
CA TRP A 144 5.74 9.13 -8.93
C TRP A 144 4.90 9.99 -9.89
N VAL A 145 4.16 10.96 -9.35
CA VAL A 145 3.34 11.91 -10.12
C VAL A 145 4.17 12.73 -11.10
N ASN A 146 5.42 13.04 -10.76
CA ASN A 146 6.32 13.81 -11.65
C ASN A 146 6.95 12.97 -12.78
N HIS A 147 6.95 11.64 -12.68
CA HIS A 147 7.58 10.75 -13.67
C HIS A 147 6.57 9.93 -14.48
N ILE A 148 5.32 9.82 -14.03
CA ILE A 148 4.27 9.09 -14.72
C ILE A 148 3.33 10.08 -15.42
N SER A 149 3.10 9.86 -16.72
CA SER A 149 2.16 10.66 -17.52
C SER A 149 0.78 10.71 -16.87
N ALA A 150 0.13 11.88 -16.88
CA ALA A 150 -1.22 12.08 -16.36
C ALA A 150 -2.29 11.25 -17.10
N GLU A 151 -1.99 10.77 -18.30
CA GLU A 151 -2.86 9.88 -19.09
C GLU A 151 -2.68 8.40 -18.71
N SER A 152 -1.66 8.06 -17.92
CA SER A 152 -1.38 6.69 -17.52
C SER A 152 -2.42 6.20 -16.51
N GLN A 153 -2.82 4.93 -16.64
CA GLN A 153 -3.60 4.24 -15.62
C GLN A 153 -2.86 4.14 -14.27
N ASN A 154 -1.54 4.31 -14.28
CA ASN A 154 -0.73 4.35 -13.07
C ASN A 154 -0.66 5.75 -12.43
N TYR A 155 -1.35 6.76 -12.95
CA TYR A 155 -1.38 8.10 -12.39
C TYR A 155 -2.45 8.20 -11.28
N PRO A 156 -2.07 8.41 -10.01
CA PRO A 156 -3.03 8.45 -8.90
C PRO A 156 -3.81 9.77 -8.80
N GLY A 157 -3.67 10.68 -9.78
CA GLY A 157 -4.24 12.01 -9.72
C GLY A 157 -3.30 13.04 -9.05
N ALA A 158 -3.56 14.33 -9.32
CA ALA A 158 -2.87 15.40 -8.61
C ALA A 158 -3.40 15.52 -7.18
N ASP A 159 -2.50 15.50 -6.20
CA ASP A 159 -2.81 15.76 -4.79
C ASP A 159 -1.59 16.39 -4.11
N PRO A 160 -1.36 17.70 -4.33
CA PRO A 160 -0.19 18.39 -3.80
C PRO A 160 -0.13 18.39 -2.26
N ALA A 161 -1.28 18.35 -1.60
CA ALA A 161 -1.40 18.31 -0.15
C ALA A 161 -0.82 17.02 0.47
N ASN A 162 -0.73 15.96 -0.32
CA ASN A 162 -0.17 14.67 0.07
C ASN A 162 1.07 14.28 -0.75
N GLY A 163 1.78 15.26 -1.35
CA GLY A 163 2.97 14.99 -2.16
C GLY A 163 4.13 14.32 -1.40
N ASP A 164 4.17 14.49 -0.08
CA ASP A 164 5.16 13.90 0.83
C ASP A 164 4.75 12.50 1.36
N ARG A 165 3.56 12.03 1.00
CA ARG A 165 3.07 10.69 1.35
C ARG A 165 3.63 9.64 0.38
N TRP A 166 3.58 8.38 0.77
CA TRP A 166 4.14 7.29 -0.02
C TRP A 166 3.06 6.44 -0.66
N LEU A 167 3.33 5.98 -1.87
CA LEU A 167 2.60 4.96 -2.58
C LEU A 167 3.23 3.60 -2.28
N LEU A 168 2.45 2.54 -2.28
CA LEU A 168 2.94 1.17 -2.41
C LEU A 168 2.77 0.69 -3.84
N VAL A 169 3.85 0.21 -4.42
CA VAL A 169 3.91 -0.24 -5.81
C VAL A 169 4.08 -1.75 -5.83
N GLU A 170 3.30 -2.42 -6.68
CA GLU A 170 3.50 -3.82 -7.06
C GLU A 170 4.25 -3.87 -8.39
N TYR A 171 5.42 -4.51 -8.38
CA TYR A 171 6.17 -4.84 -9.58
C TYR A 171 5.93 -6.29 -9.99
N ARG A 172 5.74 -6.51 -11.29
CA ARG A 172 5.60 -7.85 -11.87
C ARG A 172 6.48 -8.05 -13.08
N ARG A 173 7.01 -9.27 -13.19
CA ARG A 173 7.69 -9.77 -14.39
C ARG A 173 7.46 -11.26 -14.57
N ASN A 174 7.05 -11.66 -15.76
CA ASN A 174 7.01 -13.07 -16.16
C ASN A 174 8.44 -13.59 -16.36
N ILE A 175 8.74 -14.75 -15.80
CA ILE A 175 9.99 -15.46 -16.05
C ILE A 175 9.75 -16.33 -17.28
N LEU A 176 10.26 -15.87 -18.41
CA LEU A 176 10.10 -16.50 -19.72
C LEU A 176 11.03 -17.71 -19.86
N ALA A 177 10.75 -18.78 -19.12
CA ALA A 177 11.51 -20.02 -19.16
C ALA A 177 10.56 -21.22 -19.13
N ASN A 178 10.85 -22.22 -19.98
CA ASN A 178 10.16 -23.52 -19.97
C ASN A 178 10.71 -24.47 -18.89
N THR A 179 11.87 -24.15 -18.31
CA THR A 179 12.47 -24.89 -17.20
C THR A 179 12.20 -24.19 -15.88
N LEU A 180 11.94 -24.96 -14.83
CA LEU A 180 11.78 -24.40 -13.48
C LEU A 180 13.05 -23.63 -13.10
N PRO A 181 12.94 -22.40 -12.59
CA PRO A 181 14.09 -21.75 -11.98
C PRO A 181 14.55 -22.57 -10.77
N THR A 182 15.84 -22.92 -10.74
CA THR A 182 16.45 -23.62 -9.59
C THR A 182 16.82 -22.63 -8.50
N MET A 183 16.83 -23.07 -7.24
CA MET A 183 17.20 -22.18 -6.13
C MET A 183 18.59 -21.57 -6.31
N ALA A 184 19.53 -22.30 -6.90
CA ALA A 184 20.88 -21.82 -7.22
C ALA A 184 20.91 -20.57 -8.14
N ASN A 185 19.93 -20.40 -9.01
CA ASN A 185 19.90 -19.31 -10.01
C ASN A 185 19.03 -18.12 -9.59
N LEU A 186 18.25 -18.23 -8.52
CA LEU A 186 17.33 -17.18 -8.09
C LEU A 186 18.06 -15.95 -7.54
N GLY A 187 19.16 -16.14 -6.80
CA GLY A 187 19.93 -15.03 -6.22
C GLY A 187 20.60 -14.09 -7.25
N ILE A 188 20.73 -14.55 -8.50
CA ILE A 188 21.34 -13.81 -9.61
C ILE A 188 20.35 -13.56 -10.76
N LEU A 189 19.07 -13.85 -10.55
CA LEU A 189 18.05 -13.69 -11.59
C LEU A 189 17.93 -12.20 -11.95
N ASN A 190 18.31 -11.84 -13.18
CA ASN A 190 18.02 -10.52 -13.69
C ASN A 190 16.51 -10.42 -13.89
N VAL A 191 15.86 -9.60 -13.07
CA VAL A 191 14.42 -9.37 -13.04
C VAL A 191 14.01 -8.04 -13.65
N ALA A 192 14.86 -7.42 -14.47
CA ALA A 192 14.56 -6.17 -15.19
C ALA A 192 13.54 -6.37 -16.33
N SER A 193 12.96 -5.26 -16.81
CA SER A 193 11.95 -5.21 -17.89
C SER A 193 10.54 -5.66 -17.52
N GLY A 194 10.23 -5.78 -16.23
CA GLY A 194 8.85 -5.80 -15.75
C GLY A 194 8.27 -4.39 -15.63
N SER A 195 7.10 -4.29 -15.00
CA SER A 195 6.44 -2.99 -14.77
C SER A 195 5.88 -2.89 -13.36
N GLY A 196 5.94 -1.68 -12.80
CA GLY A 196 5.28 -1.32 -11.54
C GLY A 196 3.87 -0.78 -11.75
N LYS A 197 2.96 -1.12 -10.85
CA LYS A 197 1.60 -0.56 -10.74
C LYS A 197 1.31 -0.13 -9.31
N ILE A 198 0.55 0.94 -9.13
CA ILE A 198 0.14 1.36 -7.79
C ILE A 198 -0.80 0.30 -7.21
N LEU A 199 -0.54 -0.09 -5.97
CA LEU A 199 -1.42 -0.96 -5.19
C LEU A 199 -2.20 -0.18 -4.14
N LEU A 200 -1.54 0.75 -3.44
CA LEU A 200 -2.12 1.47 -2.30
C LEU A 200 -1.51 2.87 -2.21
N ASP A 201 -2.33 3.87 -1.89
CA ASP A 201 -1.88 5.23 -1.64
C ASP A 201 -1.65 5.47 -0.13
N TYR A 202 -0.90 6.51 0.21
CA TYR A 202 -0.73 7.03 1.57
C TYR A 202 -0.09 6.09 2.60
N VAL A 203 0.74 5.14 2.19
CA VAL A 203 1.54 4.28 3.08
C VAL A 203 2.62 5.09 3.80
N GLN A 204 3.05 4.64 4.97
CA GLN A 204 4.10 5.26 5.77
C GLN A 204 5.24 4.28 6.07
N PRO A 205 6.23 4.15 5.17
CA PRO A 205 7.34 3.22 5.34
C PRO A 205 8.47 3.75 6.23
N ALA A 206 8.58 5.08 6.39
CA ALA A 206 9.78 5.74 6.87
C ALA A 206 9.49 6.70 8.04
N VAL A 207 8.88 6.19 9.11
CA VAL A 207 8.74 6.91 10.38
C VAL A 207 9.82 6.41 11.34
N PRO A 208 10.61 7.30 11.99
CA PRO A 208 11.61 6.87 12.98
C PRO A 208 10.99 5.98 14.06
N ASN A 209 11.66 4.88 14.40
CA ASN A 209 11.21 3.88 15.38
C ASN A 209 9.90 3.14 15.03
N LEU A 210 9.33 3.36 13.84
CA LEU A 210 8.26 2.52 13.33
C LEU A 210 8.83 1.16 12.92
N GLN A 211 8.03 0.11 13.08
CA GLN A 211 8.42 -1.21 12.60
C GLN A 211 8.66 -1.18 11.09
N PRO A 212 9.67 -1.91 10.56
CA PRO A 212 9.92 -1.97 9.12
C PRO A 212 8.69 -2.44 8.36
N LEU A 213 8.39 -1.80 7.23
CA LEU A 213 7.22 -2.12 6.39
C LEU A 213 7.12 -3.62 6.07
N PHE A 214 8.27 -4.25 5.80
CA PHE A 214 8.39 -5.67 5.58
C PHE A 214 9.47 -6.27 6.47
N THR A 215 9.15 -7.40 7.11
CA THR A 215 10.12 -8.27 7.78
C THR A 215 10.07 -9.63 7.11
N VAL A 216 11.20 -10.08 6.57
CA VAL A 216 11.33 -11.38 5.90
C VAL A 216 12.15 -12.30 6.80
N GLN A 217 11.55 -13.44 7.14
CA GLN A 217 12.22 -14.60 7.69
C GLN A 217 12.24 -15.67 6.60
N ALA A 218 13.42 -15.94 6.04
CA ALA A 218 13.60 -16.95 5.01
C ALA A 218 14.94 -17.65 5.27
N ASP A 219 14.87 -18.88 5.77
CA ASP A 219 16.04 -19.72 6.00
C ASP A 219 16.74 -20.05 4.68
N SER A 220 18.02 -20.43 4.75
CA SER A 220 18.78 -20.92 3.61
C SER A 220 19.33 -22.32 3.94
N PRO A 221 18.86 -23.39 3.27
CA PRO A 221 17.81 -23.42 2.25
C PRO A 221 16.39 -23.18 2.82
N GLN A 222 15.46 -22.72 1.97
CA GLN A 222 14.07 -22.49 2.38
C GLN A 222 13.33 -23.81 2.52
N THR A 223 12.72 -24.02 3.69
CA THR A 223 11.87 -25.18 3.97
C THR A 223 10.42 -24.75 4.20
N PRO A 224 9.43 -25.59 3.83
CA PRO A 224 8.03 -25.32 4.13
C PRO A 224 7.81 -25.09 5.63
N GLY A 225 7.09 -24.03 5.98
CA GLY A 225 6.77 -23.68 7.37
C GLY A 225 7.76 -22.76 8.07
N ASN A 226 9.01 -22.66 7.61
CA ASN A 226 10.03 -21.78 8.20
C ASN A 226 10.14 -20.42 7.52
N VAL A 227 9.51 -20.26 6.35
CA VAL A 227 9.47 -18.98 5.64
C VAL A 227 8.25 -18.19 6.09
N ARG A 228 8.47 -16.94 6.51
CA ARG A 228 7.44 -16.02 6.97
C ARG A 228 7.73 -14.61 6.50
N VAL A 229 6.69 -13.95 5.98
CA VAL A 229 6.70 -12.53 5.66
C VAL A 229 5.74 -11.84 6.59
N THR A 230 6.21 -10.82 7.29
CA THR A 230 5.40 -9.94 8.12
C THR A 230 5.35 -8.56 7.50
N MET A 231 4.14 -8.06 7.31
CA MET A 231 3.84 -6.73 6.77
C MET A 231 3.33 -5.85 7.91
N ASN A 232 3.95 -4.70 8.10
CA ASN A 232 3.62 -3.75 9.16
C ASN A 232 3.15 -2.44 8.51
N PHE A 233 1.84 -2.29 8.34
CA PHE A 233 1.28 -1.17 7.57
C PHE A 233 0.86 -0.04 8.49
N SER A 234 1.30 1.16 8.12
CA SER A 234 0.79 2.41 8.67
C SER A 234 0.46 3.31 7.48
N MET A 235 -0.62 4.07 7.57
CA MET A 235 -1.10 4.95 6.52
C MET A 235 -1.38 6.34 7.08
N ASN A 236 -1.12 7.38 6.29
CA ASN A 236 -1.42 8.76 6.65
C ASN A 236 -1.72 9.61 5.42
N ARG A 237 -2.86 10.28 5.44
CA ARG A 237 -3.21 11.31 4.46
C ARG A 237 -3.70 12.58 5.15
N LEU A 238 -3.50 13.72 4.51
CA LEU A 238 -4.17 14.97 4.83
C LEU A 238 -5.54 14.95 4.13
N ALA A 239 -6.62 14.96 4.90
CA ALA A 239 -7.99 15.07 4.41
C ALA A 239 -8.69 16.27 5.06
N SER A 240 -9.19 17.19 4.25
CA SER A 240 -9.86 18.41 4.72
C SER A 240 -9.02 19.22 5.73
N GLY A 241 -7.70 19.32 5.50
CA GLY A 241 -6.76 20.04 6.37
C GLY A 241 -6.42 19.35 7.68
N LYS A 242 -6.85 18.09 7.89
CA LYS A 242 -6.53 17.29 9.08
C LYS A 242 -5.79 16.02 8.69
N GLU A 243 -4.80 15.64 9.48
CA GLU A 243 -4.14 14.34 9.30
C GLU A 243 -5.08 13.21 9.71
N VAL A 244 -5.16 12.21 8.83
CA VAL A 244 -5.91 10.97 9.02
C VAL A 244 -4.91 9.84 8.98
N THR A 245 -4.74 9.19 10.13
CA THR A 245 -3.76 8.12 10.34
C THR A 245 -4.45 6.80 10.67
N ILE A 246 -3.96 5.71 10.06
CA ILE A 246 -4.41 4.34 10.29
C ILE A 246 -3.19 3.43 10.54
N PRO A 247 -3.16 2.64 11.61
CA PRO A 247 -4.13 2.61 12.70
C PRO A 247 -4.18 3.93 13.48
N ALA A 248 -5.21 4.09 14.33
CA ALA A 248 -5.23 5.18 15.30
C ALA A 248 -3.98 5.11 16.19
N ARG A 249 -3.47 6.27 16.61
CA ARG A 249 -2.23 6.39 17.40
C ARG A 249 -2.55 6.73 18.86
N PRO A 250 -2.95 5.76 19.70
CA PRO A 250 -3.28 6.00 21.10
C PRO A 250 -2.03 6.25 21.96
N SER A 251 -0.86 5.82 21.50
CA SER A 251 0.44 6.00 22.16
C SER A 251 1.32 6.96 21.36
N PRO A 252 2.19 7.76 22.00
CA PRO A 252 3.22 8.51 21.28
C PRO A 252 4.33 7.62 20.70
N ASP A 253 4.40 6.34 21.08
CA ASP A 253 5.41 5.39 20.60
C ASP A 253 5.08 4.86 19.19
N PRO A 254 5.89 5.21 18.17
CA PRO A 254 5.68 4.75 16.79
C PRO A 254 5.70 3.23 16.64
N ALA A 255 6.33 2.48 17.53
CA ALA A 255 6.41 1.01 17.44
C ALA A 255 5.03 0.32 17.46
N THR A 256 3.98 1.04 17.89
CA THR A 256 2.59 0.56 17.97
C THR A 256 1.70 1.04 16.82
N TRP A 257 2.20 1.89 15.93
CA TRP A 257 1.40 2.55 14.90
C TRP A 257 1.25 1.72 13.62
N THR A 258 1.26 0.40 13.73
CA THR A 258 1.18 -0.52 12.59
C THR A 258 0.04 -1.51 12.73
N GLN A 259 -0.63 -1.75 11.63
CA GLN A 259 -1.44 -2.93 11.43
C GLN A 259 -0.54 -4.05 10.90
N THR A 260 -0.41 -5.12 11.67
CA THR A 260 0.50 -6.22 11.36
C THR A 260 -0.25 -7.40 10.76
N LEU A 261 0.24 -7.91 9.63
CA LEU A 261 -0.24 -9.16 9.03
C LEU A 261 0.95 -10.05 8.66
N SER A 262 0.88 -11.32 9.04
CA SER A 262 1.91 -12.30 8.71
C SER A 262 1.36 -13.36 7.76
N ALA A 263 2.14 -13.71 6.74
CA ALA A 263 1.83 -14.74 5.76
C ALA A 263 3.02 -15.70 5.60
N ALA A 264 2.71 -16.99 5.51
CA ALA A 264 3.68 -18.03 5.19
C ALA A 264 3.36 -18.57 3.78
N PRO A 265 4.36 -18.68 2.89
CA PRO A 265 4.15 -19.28 1.58
C PRO A 265 3.82 -20.77 1.68
N ARG A 266 2.98 -21.26 0.76
CA ARG A 266 2.51 -22.66 0.72
C ARG A 266 3.23 -23.49 -0.34
N ASN A 267 3.88 -22.85 -1.30
CA ASN A 267 4.56 -23.51 -2.42
C ASN A 267 6.08 -23.58 -2.23
N ILE A 268 6.61 -23.31 -1.04
CA ILE A 268 8.05 -23.53 -0.77
C ILE A 268 8.38 -25.00 -1.01
N GLY A 269 9.54 -25.27 -1.61
CA GLY A 269 10.01 -26.62 -1.91
C GLY A 269 9.50 -27.20 -3.24
N THR A 270 8.69 -26.47 -4.02
CA THR A 270 8.32 -26.88 -5.38
C THR A 270 9.41 -26.59 -6.41
N LEU A 271 10.37 -25.70 -6.09
CA LEU A 271 11.52 -25.44 -6.93
C LEU A 271 12.62 -26.46 -6.65
N ALA A 272 13.25 -26.95 -7.71
CA ALA A 272 14.41 -27.82 -7.59
C ALA A 272 15.57 -27.06 -6.90
N PRO A 273 16.37 -27.74 -6.06
CA PRO A 273 17.55 -27.15 -5.43
C PRO A 273 18.51 -26.54 -6.46
#